data_AF-A0A0F3QA67-F1
#
_entry.id   AF-A0A0F3QA67-F1
#
_cell.length_a   1.000
_cell.length_b   1.000
_cell.length_c   1.000
_cell.angle_alpha   90.00
_cell.angle_beta   90.00
_cell.angle_gamma   90.00
#
_symmetry.space_group_name_H-M   'P 1'
#
loop_
_entity.id
_entity.type
_entity.pdbx_description
1 polymer ?
#
loop_
_entity_poly.entity_id
_entity_poly.type
_entity_poly.pdbx_seq_one_letter_code
_entity_poly.pdbx_strand_id
1 'polypeptide(L)' 'MNFNEEERNTYEDRLKWLMIEASAVKRAEERGEEKRNIEIAKEMLIDNEPIEKIVKYTKLKKEEIEKLKREIAESNK' A
#
# COMPACT_ATOMS: atom_id res chain seq x y z
N MET A 1 23.38 -34.44 -1.65
CA MET A 1 22.71 -34.66 -0.35
C MET A 1 21.35 -35.27 -0.66
N ASN A 2 21.13 -36.56 -0.35
CA ASN A 2 19.82 -37.21 -0.57
C ASN A 2 19.02 -37.07 0.72
N PHE A 3 18.29 -35.97 0.86
CA PHE A 3 17.32 -35.81 1.95
C PHE A 3 16.26 -36.91 1.85
N ASN A 4 15.86 -37.48 3.00
CA ASN A 4 14.71 -38.38 3.08
C ASN A 4 13.42 -37.59 2.73
N GLU A 5 12.33 -38.29 2.42
CA GLU A 5 11.08 -37.65 1.97
C GLU A 5 10.49 -36.69 3.01
N GLU A 6 10.59 -37.02 4.29
CA GLU A 6 10.10 -36.21 5.41
C GLU A 6 10.94 -34.94 5.63
N GLU A 7 12.27 -35.05 5.52
CA GLU A 7 13.21 -33.93 5.55
C GLU A 7 12.98 -32.96 4.39
N ARG A 8 12.63 -33.47 3.20
CA ARG A 8 12.26 -32.64 2.06
C ARG A 8 10.96 -31.91 2.31
N ASN A 9 9.93 -32.59 2.79
CA ASN A 9 8.62 -31.99 3.04
C ASN A 9 8.72 -30.87 4.10
N THR A 10 9.42 -31.12 5.21
CA THR A 10 9.63 -30.11 6.26
C THR A 10 10.42 -28.90 5.75
N TYR A 11 11.44 -29.12 4.91
CA TYR A 11 12.18 -28.05 4.25
C TYR A 11 11.29 -27.23 3.30
N GLU A 12 10.51 -27.89 2.45
CA GLU A 12 9.59 -27.24 1.52
C GLU A 12 8.50 -26.44 2.24
N ASP A 13 7.95 -26.97 3.34
CA ASP A 13 6.93 -26.28 4.12
C ASP A 13 7.50 -25.05 4.84
N ARG A 14 8.74 -25.14 5.36
CA ARG A 14 9.45 -23.98 5.89
C ARG A 14 9.69 -22.93 4.81
N LEU A 15 10.09 -23.33 3.61
CA LEU A 15 10.28 -22.41 2.49
C LEU A 15 8.98 -21.70 2.11
N LYS A 16 7.86 -22.44 2.00
CA LYS A 16 6.54 -21.86 1.73
C LYS A 16 6.16 -20.84 2.79
N TRP A 17 6.38 -21.17 4.07
CA TRP A 17 6.07 -20.25 5.17
C TRP A 17 6.88 -18.95 5.08
N LEU A 18 8.19 -19.05 4.82
CA LEU A 18 9.05 -17.88 4.62
C LEU A 18 8.61 -17.02 3.43
N MET A 19 8.18 -17.64 2.33
CA MET A 19 7.65 -16.90 1.18
C MET A 19 6.34 -16.17 1.50
N ILE A 20 5.44 -16.81 2.24
CA ILE A 20 4.19 -16.21 2.70
C ILE A 20 4.48 -15.02 3.62
N GLU A 21 5.37 -15.20 4.58
CA GLU A 21 5.77 -14.14 5.52
C GLU A 21 6.40 -12.95 4.78
N ALA A 22 7.37 -13.20 3.90
CA ALA A 22 8.00 -12.15 3.10
C ALA A 22 6.98 -11.39 2.24
N SER A 23 6.02 -12.11 1.64
CA SER A 23 4.94 -11.50 0.86
C SER A 23 3.99 -10.68 1.72
N ALA A 24 3.69 -11.15 2.94
CA ALA A 24 2.83 -10.44 3.88
C ALA A 24 3.47 -9.13 4.36
N VAL A 25 4.77 -9.16 4.71
CA VAL A 25 5.53 -7.97 5.10
C VAL A 25 5.55 -6.94 3.97
N LYS A 26 5.91 -7.37 2.74
CA LYS A 26 5.93 -6.48 1.58
C LYS A 26 4.57 -5.81 1.32
N ARG A 27 3.48 -6.58 1.38
CA ARG A 27 2.12 -6.03 1.22
C ARG A 27 1.74 -5.06 2.34
N ALA A 28 2.21 -5.30 3.56
CA ALA A 28 1.96 -4.40 4.68
C ALA A 28 2.68 -3.05 4.48
N GLU A 29 3.92 -3.08 4.00
CA GLU A 29 4.69 -1.87 3.63
C GLU A 29 4.01 -1.09 2.50
N GLU A 30 3.64 -1.76 1.40
CA GLU A 30 2.94 -1.14 0.26
C GLU A 30 1.64 -0.46 0.70
N ARG A 31 0.82 -1.13 1.52
CA ARG A 31 -0.41 -0.55 2.09
C ARG A 31 -0.14 0.63 3.03
N GLY A 32 0.96 0.59 3.77
CA GLY A 32 1.37 1.69 4.65
C GLY A 32 1.72 2.93 3.86
N GLU A 33 2.48 2.78 2.78
CA GLU A 33 2.82 3.88 1.87
C GLU A 33 1.58 4.46 1.19
N GLU A 34 0.68 3.61 0.68
CA GLU A 34 -0.58 4.05 0.06
C GLU A 34 -1.44 4.86 1.04
N LYS A 35 -1.64 4.36 2.25
CA LYS A 35 -2.41 5.07 3.29
C LYS A 35 -1.82 6.43 3.61
N ARG A 36 -0.50 6.48 3.82
CA ARG A 36 0.22 7.74 4.09
C ARG A 36 0.07 8.74 2.95
N ASN A 37 0.18 8.29 1.70
CA ASN A 37 0.04 9.17 0.54
C ASN A 37 -1.39 9.73 0.41
N ILE A 38 -2.40 8.91 0.74
CA ILE A 38 -3.80 9.35 0.80
C ILE A 38 -4.01 10.38 1.91
N GLU A 39 -3.46 10.17 3.11
CA GLU A 39 -3.56 11.12 4.23
C GLU A 39 -2.95 12.47 3.86
N ILE A 40 -1.73 12.48 3.33
CA ILE A 40 -1.07 13.71 2.86
C ILE A 40 -1.91 14.38 1.77
N ALA A 41 -2.46 13.63 0.81
CA ALA A 41 -3.29 14.20 -0.23
C ALA A 41 -4.56 14.86 0.33
N LYS A 42 -5.18 14.26 1.36
CA LYS A 42 -6.35 14.83 2.04
C LYS A 42 -5.99 16.13 2.76
N GLU A 43 -4.89 16.18 3.50
CA GLU A 43 -4.41 17.39 4.17
C GLU A 43 -4.12 18.51 3.14
N MET A 44 -3.39 18.19 2.07
CA MET A 44 -3.10 19.16 1.01
C MET A 44 -4.37 19.67 0.30
N LEU A 45 -5.41 18.83 0.14
CA LEU A 45 -6.70 19.25 -0.40
C LEU A 45 -7.43 20.20 0.54
N ILE A 46 -7.35 19.98 1.86
CA ILE A 46 -7.92 20.88 2.88
C ILE A 46 -7.19 22.24 2.85
N ASP A 47 -5.87 22.22 2.66
CA ASP A 47 -5.03 23.41 2.51
C ASP A 47 -5.20 24.13 1.15
N ASN A 48 -6.11 23.65 0.29
CA ASN A 48 -6.38 24.17 -1.06
C ASN A 48 -5.14 24.18 -1.98
N GLU A 49 -4.23 23.22 -1.81
CA GLU A 49 -3.06 23.09 -2.67
C GLU A 49 -3.43 22.67 -4.11
N PRO A 50 -2.65 23.07 -5.13
CA PRO A 50 -2.90 22.68 -6.51
C PRO A 50 -2.82 21.17 -6.72
N ILE A 51 -3.74 20.60 -7.51
CA ILE A 51 -3.77 19.15 -7.83
C ILE A 51 -2.42 18.67 -8.40
N GLU A 52 -1.75 19.47 -9.22
CA GLU A 52 -0.45 19.12 -9.78
C GLU A 52 0.64 18.95 -8.72
N LYS A 53 0.60 19.77 -7.66
CA LYS A 53 1.52 19.67 -6.53
C LYS A 53 1.23 18.41 -5.72
N ILE A 54 -0.05 18.10 -5.50
CA ILE A 54 -0.48 16.90 -4.79
C ILE A 54 0.01 15.66 -5.54
N VAL A 55 -0.26 15.54 -6.85
CA VAL A 55 0.24 14.45 -7.71
C VAL A 55 1.75 14.28 -7.59
N LYS A 56 2.51 15.39 -7.63
CA LYS A 56 3.97 15.37 -7.58
C LYS A 56 4.52 14.78 -6.29
N TYR A 57 3.91 15.09 -5.14
CA TYR A 57 4.44 14.69 -3.83
C TYR A 57 3.84 13.38 -3.31
N THR A 58 2.57 13.09 -3.59
CA THR A 58 1.90 11.87 -3.11
C THR A 58 2.01 10.72 -4.11
N LYS A 59 2.45 10.99 -5.34
CA LYS A 59 2.52 10.03 -6.47
C LYS A 59 1.17 9.40 -6.84
N LEU A 60 0.06 9.94 -6.31
CA LEU A 60 -1.29 9.52 -6.66
C LEU A 60 -1.67 10.06 -8.05
N LYS A 61 -2.55 9.35 -8.75
CA LYS A 61 -3.08 9.81 -10.02
C LYS A 61 -4.06 10.97 -9.80
N LYS A 62 -4.17 11.85 -10.80
CA LYS A 62 -5.16 12.94 -10.78
C LYS A 62 -6.58 12.43 -10.49
N GLU A 63 -6.97 11.32 -11.11
CA GLU A 63 -8.27 10.67 -10.91
C GLU A 63 -8.53 10.27 -9.45
N GLU A 64 -7.50 9.78 -8.75
CA GLU A 64 -7.61 9.38 -7.34
C GLU A 64 -7.78 10.60 -6.44
N ILE A 65 -7.02 11.67 -6.71
CA ILE A 65 -7.13 12.94 -5.98
C ILE A 65 -8.51 13.57 -6.19
N GLU A 66 -9.06 13.49 -7.40
CA GLU A 66 -10.42 13.97 -7.67
C GLU A 66 -11.49 13.17 -6.92
N LYS A 67 -11.34 11.85 -6.82
CA LYS A 67 -12.22 11.01 -5.99
C LYS A 67 -12.13 11.41 -4.52
N LEU A 68 -10.92 11.54 -3.97
CA LEU A 68 -10.69 11.98 -2.58
C LEU A 68 -11.34 13.35 -2.32
N LYS A 69 -11.24 14.28 -3.27
CA LYS A 69 -11.89 15.59 -3.16
C LYS A 69 -13.42 15.48 -3.07
N ARG A 70 -14.04 14.60 -3.86
CA ARG A 70 -15.49 14.35 -3.80
C ARG A 70 -15.90 13.71 -2.48
N GLU A 71 -15.17 12.70 -2.01
CA GLU A 71 -15.44 12.04 -0.72
C GLU A 71 -15.39 13.01 0.46
N ILE A 72 -14.40 13.93 0.48
CA ILE A 72 -14.31 14.99 1.51
C ILE A 72 -15.50 15.94 1.41
N ALA A 73 -15.90 16.34 0.20
CA ALA A 73 -17.05 17.23 0.00
C ALA A 73 -18.37 16.58 0.41
N GLU A 74 -18.53 15.27 0.18
CA GLU A 74 -19.70 14.48 0.60
C GLU A 74 -19.73 14.24 2.10
N SER A 75 -18.57 14.07 2.75
CA SER A 75 -18.48 13.87 4.21
C SER A 75 -18.73 15.16 5.02
N ASN A 76 -18.57 16.33 4.39
CA ASN A 76 -18.77 17.64 5.01
C ASN A 76 -20.19 18.21 4.76
N LYS A 77 -21.10 17.42 4.18
CA LYS A 77 -22.48 17.79 3.87
C LYS A 77 -23.45 17.18 4.88
#